data_AF-A0A7I9XVF7-F1
#
_entry.id   AF-A0A7I9XVF7-F1
#
_cell.length_a   1.000
_cell.length_b   1.000
_cell.length_c   1.000
_cell.angle_alpha   90.00
_cell.angle_beta   90.00
_cell.angle_gamma   90.00
#
_symmetry.space_group_name_H-M   'P 1'
#
loop_
_entity.id
_entity.type
_entity.pdbx_description
1 polymer ?
#
loop_
_entity_poly.entity_id
_entity_poly.type
_entity_poly.pdbx_seq_one_letter_code
_entity_poly.pdbx_strand_id
1 'polypeptide(L)'
;MDRRGAALDPRGRVDLPPPHHDIYSIEDLAQLIYDLKNANPAARIHVKLVAEVGVGTVAAGVSKAHADVVLISGHDGGTGAAPLTSLKHAGAPWELGLAETQQTLLLNGLRDRIVVQVDGQLKTGRDVMIAALLGAEEFGFATAPLVVSGCVMMRVCHLDTCPVGVATQNPILRQRFTGRPEFVENFSCLSLRKSVNTWHSWVSGPSTRPSVRSVRWTPPWRARTGKRTNST
;
A
#
# COMPACT_ATOMS: atom_id res chain seq x y z
N MET A 1 5.49 -10.23 28.81
CA MET A 1 5.66 -10.10 27.36
C MET A 1 5.35 -11.45 26.73
N ASP A 2 4.37 -11.54 25.81
CA ASP A 2 4.23 -12.73 24.95
C ASP A 2 5.51 -12.86 24.10
N ARG A 3 5.86 -14.08 23.67
CA ARG A 3 6.98 -14.43 22.79
C ARG A 3 6.97 -13.70 21.42
N ARG A 4 5.98 -12.83 21.18
CA ARG A 4 5.72 -12.07 19.95
C ARG A 4 5.89 -10.56 20.11
N GLY A 5 6.39 -10.06 21.25
CA GLY A 5 6.69 -8.64 21.45
C GLY A 5 5.46 -7.72 21.63
N ALA A 6 4.24 -8.25 21.48
CA ALA A 6 3.00 -7.53 21.78
C ALA A 6 2.73 -7.49 23.29
N ALA A 7 2.48 -6.29 23.83
CA ALA A 7 1.96 -6.14 25.18
C ALA A 7 0.45 -6.37 25.17
N LEU A 8 -0.01 -7.36 25.93
CA LEU A 8 -1.43 -7.54 26.18
C LEU A 8 -1.84 -6.63 27.34
N ASP A 9 -2.85 -5.78 27.12
CA ASP A 9 -3.49 -5.04 28.22
C ASP A 9 -4.17 -6.03 29.19
N PRO A 10 -4.54 -5.60 30.41
CA PRO A 10 -5.22 -6.47 31.38
C PRO A 10 -6.55 -7.07 30.91
N ARG A 11 -7.10 -6.59 29.79
CA ARG A 11 -8.32 -7.08 29.14
C ARG A 11 -8.01 -7.97 27.93
N GLY A 12 -6.74 -8.35 27.73
CA GLY A 12 -6.27 -9.18 26.62
C GLY A 12 -6.21 -8.46 25.27
N ARG A 13 -6.18 -7.12 25.26
CA ARG A 13 -6.06 -6.32 24.02
C ARG A 13 -4.61 -6.24 23.60
N VAL A 14 -4.34 -6.37 22.31
CA VAL A 14 -3.02 -6.17 21.74
C VAL A 14 -2.87 -4.70 21.37
N ASP A 15 -2.03 -3.99 22.13
CA ASP A 15 -1.56 -2.67 21.76
C ASP A 15 -0.10 -2.80 21.27
N LEU A 16 0.15 -2.36 20.04
CA LEU A 16 1.50 -2.35 19.47
C LEU A 16 2.27 -1.11 19.95
N PRO A 17 3.57 -1.22 20.26
CA PRO A 17 4.39 -0.06 20.52
C PRO A 17 4.38 0.87 19.28
N PRO A 18 4.31 2.20 19.45
CA PRO A 18 4.25 3.12 18.32
C PRO A 18 5.49 3.06 17.41
N PRO A 19 6.74 3.03 17.92
CA PRO A 19 7.92 2.81 17.09
C PRO A 19 8.25 1.33 16.97
N HIS A 20 8.88 0.96 15.84
CA HIS A 20 9.63 -0.28 15.78
C HIS A 20 10.86 -0.13 16.68
N HIS A 21 11.04 -1.04 17.65
CA HIS A 21 12.14 -0.94 18.62
C HIS A 21 13.53 -1.15 18.00
N ASP A 22 13.60 -1.65 16.77
CA ASP A 22 14.86 -1.80 16.02
C ASP A 22 15.01 -0.75 14.90
N ILE A 23 14.24 0.35 14.93
CA ILE A 23 14.37 1.45 13.95
C ILE A 23 14.31 2.79 14.68
N TYR A 24 15.46 3.34 15.04
CA TYR A 24 15.59 4.69 15.58
C TYR A 24 16.26 5.66 14.61
N SER A 25 16.94 5.14 13.59
CA SER A 25 17.56 5.93 12.53
C SER A 25 17.39 5.28 11.14
N ILE A 26 17.88 5.98 10.11
CA ILE A 26 17.85 5.46 8.74
C ILE A 26 18.85 4.31 8.54
N GLU A 27 19.93 4.30 9.32
CA GLU A 27 20.91 3.22 9.34
C GLU A 27 20.31 1.94 9.94
N ASP A 28 19.51 2.07 11.00
CA ASP A 28 18.78 0.95 11.59
C ASP A 28 17.78 0.34 10.61
N LEU A 29 17.06 1.19 9.86
CA LEU A 29 16.17 0.72 8.79
C LEU A 29 16.96 -0.06 7.72
N ALA A 30 18.15 0.43 7.34
CA ALA A 30 19.00 -0.26 6.38
C ALA A 30 19.46 -1.63 6.90
N GLN A 31 19.78 -1.73 8.20
CA GLN A 31 20.12 -2.99 8.84
C GLN A 31 18.93 -3.96 8.83
N LEU A 32 17.73 -3.50 9.18
CA LEU A 32 16.54 -4.34 9.13
C LEU A 32 16.24 -4.82 7.69
N ILE A 33 16.37 -3.95 6.70
CA ILE A 33 16.21 -4.33 5.29
C ILE A 33 17.24 -5.40 4.90
N TYR A 34 18.49 -5.24 5.33
CA TYR A 34 19.55 -6.22 5.10
C TYR A 34 19.22 -7.57 5.73
N ASP A 35 18.78 -7.59 6.98
CA ASP A 35 18.41 -8.81 7.71
C ASP A 35 17.22 -9.52 7.04
N LEU A 36 16.21 -8.77 6.60
CA LEU A 36 15.06 -9.32 5.88
C LEU A 36 15.45 -9.92 4.52
N LYS A 37 16.37 -9.28 3.79
CA LYS A 37 16.88 -9.81 2.51
C LYS A 37 17.77 -11.03 2.71
N ASN A 38 18.51 -11.12 3.81
CA ASN A 38 19.26 -12.33 4.15
C ASN A 38 18.35 -13.49 4.55
N ALA A 39 17.29 -13.20 5.32
CA ALA A 39 16.31 -14.21 5.69
C ALA A 39 15.51 -14.72 4.48
N ASN A 40 15.18 -13.85 3.53
CA ASN A 40 14.50 -14.22 2.29
C ASN A 40 15.02 -13.42 1.08
N PRO A 41 16.01 -13.95 0.34
CA PRO A 41 16.60 -13.26 -0.81
C PRO A 41 15.65 -13.03 -1.99
N ALA A 42 14.52 -13.72 -2.04
CA ALA A 42 13.52 -13.57 -3.10
C ALA A 42 12.44 -12.53 -2.76
N ALA A 43 12.36 -12.07 -1.51
CA ALA A 43 11.36 -11.11 -1.08
C ALA A 43 11.71 -9.68 -1.52
N ARG A 44 10.69 -8.94 -1.94
CA ARG A 44 10.76 -7.48 -2.09
C ARG A 44 10.46 -6.84 -0.75
N ILE A 45 11.26 -5.87 -0.34
CA ILE A 45 11.06 -5.12 0.90
C ILE A 45 10.33 -3.82 0.59
N HIS A 46 9.14 -3.69 1.17
CA HIS A 46 8.31 -2.49 1.08
C HIS A 46 8.44 -1.70 2.37
N VAL A 47 8.70 -0.39 2.24
CA VAL A 47 8.63 0.55 3.35
C VAL A 47 7.40 1.43 3.15
N LYS A 48 6.43 1.32 4.06
CA LYS A 48 5.19 2.11 4.05
C LYS A 48 5.38 3.38 4.87
N LEU A 49 5.28 4.52 4.21
CA LEU A 49 5.30 5.86 4.79
C LEU A 49 3.92 6.48 4.67
N VAL A 50 3.56 7.35 5.61
CA VAL A 50 2.35 8.18 5.51
C VAL A 50 2.75 9.51 4.88
N ALA A 51 1.90 10.04 4.00
CA ALA A 51 2.10 11.34 3.39
C ALA A 51 2.10 12.43 4.46
N GLU A 52 3.17 13.21 4.48
CA GLU A 52 3.38 14.38 5.33
C GLU A 52 4.43 15.26 4.65
N VAL A 53 4.49 16.55 5.01
CA VAL A 53 5.55 17.45 4.54
C VAL A 53 6.92 16.88 4.92
N GLY A 54 7.80 16.73 3.94
CA GLY A 54 9.15 16.19 4.14
C GLY A 54 9.27 14.68 3.90
N VAL A 55 8.16 13.99 3.58
CA VAL A 55 8.18 12.55 3.25
C VAL A 55 9.11 12.24 2.09
N GLY A 56 9.31 13.16 1.15
CA GLY A 56 10.21 12.95 0.02
C GLY A 56 11.67 12.79 0.45
N THR A 57 12.10 13.53 1.48
CA THR A 57 13.45 13.40 2.06
C THR A 57 13.63 12.04 2.73
N VAL A 58 12.61 11.58 3.47
CA VAL A 58 12.61 10.24 4.08
C VAL A 58 12.65 9.16 3.02
N ALA A 59 11.86 9.30 1.94
CA ALA A 59 11.85 8.37 0.82
C ALA A 59 13.21 8.27 0.10
N ALA A 60 13.96 9.38 0.00
CA ALA A 60 15.34 9.35 -0.51
C ALA A 60 16.27 8.53 0.41
N GLY A 61 16.10 8.64 1.74
CA GLY A 61 16.79 7.78 2.71
C GLY A 61 16.43 6.30 2.53
N VAL A 62 15.13 6.00 2.42
CA VAL A 62 14.61 4.64 2.19
C VAL A 62 15.19 4.02 0.91
N SER A 63 15.31 4.80 -0.16
CA SER A 63 15.94 4.35 -1.40
C SER A 63 17.42 4.03 -1.22
N LYS A 64 18.16 4.84 -0.46
CA LYS A 64 19.57 4.58 -0.12
C LYS A 64 19.75 3.38 0.81
N ALA A 65 18.75 3.09 1.65
CA ALA A 65 18.69 1.91 2.51
C ALA A 65 18.37 0.61 1.74
N HIS A 66 18.34 0.64 0.41
CA HIS A 66 18.10 -0.53 -0.47
C HIS A 66 16.73 -1.19 -0.32
N ALA A 67 15.71 -0.43 0.08
CA ALA A 67 14.32 -0.86 -0.07
C ALA A 67 13.95 -1.02 -1.55
N ASP A 68 13.12 -2.02 -1.88
CA ASP A 68 12.70 -2.25 -3.26
C ASP A 68 11.49 -1.38 -3.65
N VAL A 69 10.67 -1.03 -2.66
CA VAL A 69 9.46 -0.21 -2.83
C VAL A 69 9.29 0.77 -1.68
N VAL A 70 8.95 2.01 -2.02
CA VAL A 70 8.40 2.99 -1.06
C VAL A 70 6.92 3.17 -1.34
N LEU A 71 6.09 2.89 -0.34
CA LEU A 71 4.64 3.09 -0.41
C LEU A 71 4.28 4.39 0.30
N ILE A 72 3.65 5.32 -0.40
CA ILE A 72 3.11 6.56 0.17
C ILE A 72 1.62 6.38 0.44
N SER A 73 1.23 6.48 1.71
CA SER A 73 -0.16 6.33 2.16
C SER A 73 -0.80 7.68 2.47
N GLY A 74 -1.98 7.93 1.91
CA GLY A 74 -2.79 9.10 2.25
C GLY A 74 -3.39 9.05 3.65
N HIS A 75 -3.71 10.23 4.19
CA HIS A 75 -4.42 10.38 5.48
C HIS A 75 -5.83 9.75 5.49
N ASP A 76 -6.38 9.45 4.31
CA ASP A 76 -7.73 8.96 4.11
C ASP A 76 -7.84 7.42 4.20
N GLY A 77 -6.73 6.74 4.50
CA GLY A 77 -6.67 5.29 4.71
C GLY A 77 -7.72 4.73 5.68
N GLY A 78 -8.15 3.49 5.42
CA GLY A 78 -9.07 2.77 6.30
C GLY A 78 -8.34 2.16 7.51
N THR A 79 -9.03 2.09 8.65
CA THR A 79 -8.57 1.35 9.84
C THR A 79 -9.73 0.67 10.53
N GLY A 80 -9.47 -0.49 11.14
CA GLY A 80 -10.44 -1.21 11.98
C GLY A 80 -10.61 -0.58 13.36
N ALA A 81 -9.55 0.02 13.90
CA ALA A 81 -9.53 0.67 15.21
C ALA A 81 -8.44 1.76 15.24
N ALA A 82 -8.83 3.00 15.50
CA ALA A 82 -7.92 4.11 15.73
C ALA A 82 -8.62 5.22 16.53
N PRO A 83 -7.86 6.04 17.28
CA PRO A 83 -8.41 7.25 17.89
C PRO A 83 -9.02 8.18 16.83
N LEU A 84 -10.16 8.80 17.17
CA LEU A 84 -10.85 9.72 16.26
C LEU A 84 -9.99 10.94 15.91
N THR A 85 -9.15 11.40 16.83
CA THR A 85 -8.22 12.51 16.61
C THR A 85 -7.24 12.19 15.50
N SER A 86 -6.60 11.01 15.53
CA SER A 86 -5.69 10.56 14.48
C SER A 86 -6.40 10.45 13.13
N LEU A 87 -7.63 9.92 13.10
CA LEU A 87 -8.43 9.78 11.88
C LEU A 87 -8.79 11.12 11.21
N LYS A 88 -8.84 12.21 11.99
CA LYS A 88 -9.28 13.53 11.50
C LYS A 88 -8.14 14.52 11.31
N HIS A 89 -7.01 14.31 11.98
CA HIS A 89 -5.98 15.33 12.12
C HIS A 89 -4.54 14.84 11.86
N ALA A 90 -4.31 13.56 11.57
CA ALA A 90 -2.98 13.05 11.25
C ALA A 90 -2.85 12.73 9.76
N GLY A 91 -1.69 13.09 9.18
CA GLY A 91 -1.33 12.84 7.78
C GLY A 91 -1.80 13.92 6.80
N ALA A 92 -1.31 13.81 5.57
CA ALA A 92 -1.62 14.67 4.43
C ALA A 92 -2.23 13.88 3.26
N PRO A 93 -2.81 14.55 2.25
CA PRO A 93 -3.26 13.92 1.00
C PRO A 93 -2.12 13.18 0.30
N TRP A 94 -2.42 11.99 -0.24
CA TRP A 94 -1.42 11.19 -0.93
C TRP A 94 -0.90 11.88 -2.19
N GLU A 95 -1.70 12.75 -2.83
CA GLU A 95 -1.31 13.50 -4.02
C GLU A 95 -0.09 14.39 -3.73
N LEU A 96 -0.08 15.06 -2.57
CA LEU A 96 1.01 15.94 -2.16
C LEU A 96 2.25 15.13 -1.79
N GLY A 97 2.10 14.10 -0.94
CA GLY A 97 3.23 13.26 -0.53
C GLY A 97 3.86 12.48 -1.69
N LEU A 98 3.04 12.01 -2.63
CA LEU A 98 3.48 11.30 -3.83
C LEU A 98 4.25 12.24 -4.77
N ALA A 99 3.71 13.45 -5.03
CA ALA A 99 4.38 14.43 -5.86
C ALA A 99 5.71 14.89 -5.25
N GLU A 100 5.76 15.14 -3.95
CA GLU A 100 6.99 15.48 -3.23
C GLU A 100 8.01 14.34 -3.33
N THR A 101 7.60 13.10 -3.07
CA THR A 101 8.45 11.92 -3.18
C THR A 101 9.02 11.76 -4.59
N GLN A 102 8.19 11.89 -5.62
CA GLN A 102 8.61 11.82 -7.01
C GLN A 102 9.66 12.89 -7.32
N GLN A 103 9.43 14.14 -6.92
CA GLN A 103 10.35 15.26 -7.16
C GLN A 103 11.68 15.03 -6.43
N THR A 104 11.66 14.70 -5.15
CA THR A 104 12.88 14.51 -4.36
C THR A 104 13.71 13.34 -4.88
N LEU A 105 13.07 12.21 -5.25
CA LEU A 105 13.79 11.07 -5.83
C LEU A 105 14.44 11.41 -7.18
N LEU A 106 13.77 12.22 -8.02
CA LEU A 106 14.33 12.68 -9.29
C LEU A 106 15.53 13.63 -9.08
N LEU A 107 15.38 14.63 -8.21
CA LEU A 107 16.43 15.60 -7.90
C LEU A 107 17.70 14.94 -7.35
N ASN A 108 17.55 13.82 -6.63
CA ASN A 108 18.67 13.07 -6.07
C ASN A 108 19.20 11.94 -6.98
N GLY A 109 18.63 11.74 -8.18
CA GLY A 109 19.01 10.63 -9.07
C GLY A 109 18.74 9.24 -8.47
N LEU A 110 17.74 9.13 -7.59
CA LEU A 110 17.37 7.90 -6.88
C LEU A 110 16.11 7.23 -7.47
N ARG A 111 15.39 7.92 -8.36
CA ARG A 111 14.09 7.45 -8.86
C ARG A 111 14.15 6.09 -9.57
N ASP A 112 15.25 5.79 -10.25
CA ASP A 112 15.45 4.50 -10.95
C ASP A 112 15.76 3.33 -10.01
N ARG A 113 16.03 3.60 -8.72
CA ARG A 113 16.45 2.59 -7.74
C ARG A 113 15.30 1.96 -6.96
N ILE A 114 14.15 2.63 -6.92
CA ILE A 114 13.02 2.23 -6.07
C ILE A 114 11.70 2.37 -6.83
N VAL A 115 10.81 1.42 -6.63
CA VAL A 115 9.42 1.52 -7.13
C VAL A 115 8.62 2.39 -6.18
N VAL A 116 7.85 3.33 -6.72
CA VAL A 116 6.94 4.16 -5.91
C VAL A 116 5.53 3.59 -5.98
N GLN A 117 5.01 3.17 -4.83
CA GLN A 117 3.64 2.69 -4.67
C GLN A 117 2.81 3.75 -3.95
N VAL A 118 1.50 3.80 -4.21
CA VAL A 118 0.58 4.68 -3.49
C VAL A 118 -0.68 3.95 -3.04
N ASP A 119 -1.17 4.27 -1.85
CA ASP A 119 -2.50 3.91 -1.39
C ASP A 119 -3.16 5.12 -0.68
N GLY A 120 -4.48 5.06 -0.50
CA GLY A 120 -5.26 6.19 0.00
C GLY A 120 -6.60 6.27 -0.72
N GLN A 121 -7.53 5.41 -0.31
CA GLN A 121 -8.91 5.37 -0.81
C GLN A 121 -9.09 5.43 -2.34
N LEU A 122 -8.14 4.88 -3.10
CA LEU A 122 -8.26 4.69 -4.54
C LEU A 122 -9.48 3.80 -4.80
N LYS A 123 -10.44 4.28 -5.60
CA LYS A 123 -11.69 3.57 -5.90
C LYS A 123 -11.92 3.40 -7.39
N THR A 124 -11.41 4.32 -8.19
CA THR A 124 -11.74 4.44 -9.61
C THR A 124 -10.49 4.35 -10.47
N GLY A 125 -10.69 4.08 -11.77
CA GLY A 125 -9.60 4.18 -12.75
C GLY A 125 -9.04 5.60 -12.83
N ARG A 126 -9.83 6.64 -12.56
CA ARG A 126 -9.36 8.03 -12.52
C ARG A 126 -8.30 8.25 -11.44
N ASP A 127 -8.53 7.70 -10.25
CA ASP A 127 -7.58 7.85 -9.13
C ASP A 127 -6.24 7.20 -9.49
N VAL A 128 -6.28 6.02 -10.13
CA VAL A 128 -5.09 5.33 -10.64
C VAL A 128 -4.34 6.17 -11.68
N MET A 129 -5.06 6.81 -12.60
CA MET A 129 -4.43 7.64 -13.64
C MET A 129 -3.78 8.89 -13.05
N ILE A 130 -4.45 9.57 -12.12
CA ILE A 130 -3.88 10.73 -11.42
C ILE A 130 -2.63 10.31 -10.66
N ALA A 131 -2.69 9.20 -9.91
CA ALA A 131 -1.54 8.66 -9.21
C ALA A 131 -0.38 8.29 -10.16
N ALA A 132 -0.68 7.69 -11.32
CA ALA A 132 0.34 7.37 -12.33
C ALA A 132 1.01 8.64 -12.87
N LEU A 133 0.22 9.69 -13.17
CA LEU A 133 0.74 10.98 -13.63
C LEU A 133 1.60 11.69 -12.58
N LEU A 134 1.29 11.48 -11.29
CA LEU A 134 2.07 12.00 -10.18
C LEU A 134 3.34 11.17 -9.87
N GLY A 135 3.54 10.03 -10.55
CA GLY A 135 4.78 9.26 -10.49
C GLY A 135 4.68 7.87 -9.85
N ALA A 136 3.49 7.41 -9.47
CA ALA A 136 3.30 6.06 -8.94
C ALA A 136 3.37 4.99 -10.03
N GLU A 137 3.94 3.83 -9.69
CA GLU A 137 4.04 2.65 -10.54
C GLU A 137 3.16 1.49 -10.06
N GLU A 138 2.86 1.45 -8.75
CA GLU A 138 2.02 0.44 -8.11
C GLU A 138 0.90 1.12 -7.29
N PHE A 139 -0.27 0.47 -7.20
CA PHE A 139 -1.48 1.06 -6.61
C PHE A 139 -2.09 0.10 -5.59
N GLY A 140 -2.25 0.57 -4.35
CA GLY A 140 -2.85 -0.19 -3.26
C GLY A 140 -4.35 0.06 -3.12
N PHE A 141 -5.13 -1.01 -3.02
CA PHE A 141 -6.58 -0.97 -2.80
C PHE A 141 -6.91 -1.75 -1.54
N ALA A 142 -7.66 -1.14 -0.62
CA ALA A 142 -8.09 -1.78 0.63
C ALA A 142 -9.61 -1.67 0.81
N THR A 143 -10.13 -0.45 1.01
CA THR A 143 -11.55 -0.23 1.29
C THR A 143 -12.46 -0.68 0.15
N ALA A 144 -12.10 -0.39 -1.12
CA ALA A 144 -12.94 -0.77 -2.25
C ALA A 144 -13.10 -2.30 -2.38
N PRO A 145 -12.03 -3.13 -2.33
CA PRO A 145 -12.16 -4.58 -2.21
C PRO A 145 -13.01 -5.06 -1.02
N LEU A 146 -12.91 -4.39 0.14
CA LEU A 146 -13.76 -4.73 1.30
C LEU A 146 -15.25 -4.46 1.03
N VAL A 147 -15.57 -3.32 0.40
CA VAL A 147 -16.95 -2.97 0.02
C VAL A 147 -17.51 -3.96 -0.99
N VAL A 148 -16.73 -4.29 -2.02
CA VAL A 148 -17.13 -5.26 -3.04
C VAL A 148 -17.27 -6.68 -2.45
N SER A 149 -16.55 -6.98 -1.37
CA SER A 149 -16.68 -8.24 -0.61
C SER A 149 -17.86 -8.24 0.39
N GLY A 150 -18.61 -7.14 0.52
CA GLY A 150 -19.81 -7.06 1.35
C GLY A 150 -19.78 -6.04 2.49
N CYS A 151 -18.72 -5.25 2.64
CA CYS A 151 -18.69 -4.19 3.66
C CYS A 151 -19.73 -3.11 3.36
N VAL A 152 -20.64 -2.87 4.31
CA VAL A 152 -21.70 -1.85 4.24
C VAL A 152 -21.32 -0.52 4.91
N MET A 153 -20.03 -0.33 5.24
CA MET A 153 -19.49 0.91 5.82
C MET A 153 -20.15 1.37 7.14
N MET A 154 -20.57 0.43 7.99
CA MET A 154 -21.23 0.73 9.28
C MET A 154 -20.27 1.30 10.35
N ARG A 155 -18.94 1.19 10.16
CA ARG A 155 -17.88 1.74 11.04
C ARG A 155 -17.90 1.25 12.50
N VAL A 156 -18.38 0.02 12.73
CA VAL A 156 -18.34 -0.67 14.04
C VAL A 156 -17.22 -1.71 14.13
N CYS A 157 -16.20 -1.60 13.28
CA CYS A 157 -15.14 -2.61 13.14
C CYS A 157 -14.38 -2.89 14.46
N HIS A 158 -14.21 -1.87 15.30
CA HIS A 158 -13.51 -1.96 16.60
C HIS A 158 -14.34 -2.60 17.71
N LEU A 159 -15.63 -2.88 17.49
CA LEU A 159 -16.56 -3.42 18.49
C LEU A 159 -16.76 -4.94 18.36
N ASP A 160 -16.16 -5.59 17.36
CA ASP A 160 -16.40 -7.00 17.04
C ASP A 160 -17.87 -7.32 16.68
N THR A 161 -18.63 -6.33 16.20
CA THR A 161 -20.07 -6.46 15.88
C THR A 161 -20.39 -6.23 14.40
N CYS A 162 -19.45 -6.55 13.50
CA CYS A 162 -19.65 -6.38 12.07
C CYS A 162 -20.87 -7.20 11.59
N PRO A 163 -21.93 -6.56 11.06
CA PRO A 163 -23.19 -7.26 10.75
C PRO A 163 -23.07 -8.24 9.58
N VAL A 164 -22.06 -8.04 8.73
CA VAL A 164 -21.81 -8.76 7.47
C VAL A 164 -20.60 -9.70 7.55
N GLY A 165 -20.05 -9.92 8.75
CA GLY A 165 -18.96 -10.89 8.94
C GLY A 165 -17.60 -10.49 8.38
N VAL A 166 -17.39 -9.23 7.98
CA VAL A 166 -16.13 -8.75 7.40
C VAL A 166 -15.05 -8.50 8.47
N ALA A 167 -15.37 -7.69 9.48
CA ALA A 167 -14.44 -7.26 10.53
C ALA A 167 -14.92 -7.74 11.91
N THR A 168 -14.93 -9.05 12.13
CA THR A 168 -15.34 -9.68 13.39
C THR A 168 -14.69 -11.04 13.58
N GLN A 169 -14.35 -11.38 14.82
CA GLN A 169 -13.89 -12.71 15.25
C GLN A 169 -15.04 -13.57 15.79
N ASN A 170 -16.21 -12.99 16.09
CA ASN A 170 -17.38 -13.72 16.55
C ASN A 170 -17.83 -14.78 15.52
N PRO A 171 -17.87 -16.08 15.90
CA PRO A 171 -18.17 -17.16 14.97
C PRO A 171 -19.56 -17.07 14.33
N ILE A 172 -20.56 -16.56 15.05
CA ILE A 172 -21.93 -16.40 14.54
C ILE A 172 -21.98 -15.29 13.49
N LEU A 173 -21.29 -14.17 13.73
CA LEU A 173 -21.25 -13.06 12.78
C LEU A 173 -20.40 -13.38 11.55
N ARG A 174 -19.31 -14.13 11.71
CA ARG A 174 -18.46 -14.59 10.60
C ARG A 174 -19.20 -15.46 9.60
N GLN A 175 -20.18 -16.25 10.03
CA GLN A 175 -21.04 -17.04 9.12
C GLN A 175 -21.86 -16.17 8.17
N ARG A 176 -22.02 -14.87 8.46
CA ARG A 176 -22.74 -13.92 7.58
C ARG A 176 -21.89 -13.39 6.44
N PHE A 177 -20.60 -13.71 6.39
CA PHE A 177 -19.71 -13.28 5.31
C PHE A 177 -20.09 -13.99 4.01
N THR A 178 -20.45 -13.20 3.00
CA THR A 178 -20.87 -13.68 1.67
C THR A 178 -19.91 -13.26 0.55
N GLY A 179 -18.76 -12.67 0.91
CA GLY A 179 -17.75 -12.26 -0.07
C GLY A 179 -17.14 -13.47 -0.77
N ARG A 180 -17.00 -13.37 -2.10
CA ARG A 180 -16.37 -14.40 -2.92
C ARG A 180 -15.17 -13.82 -3.67
N PRO A 181 -14.11 -14.60 -3.94
CA PRO A 181 -12.91 -14.12 -4.65
C PRO A 181 -13.23 -13.44 -5.99
N GLU A 182 -14.23 -13.93 -6.71
CA GLU A 182 -14.66 -13.42 -8.01
C GLU A 182 -15.13 -11.96 -7.93
N PHE A 183 -15.63 -11.51 -6.79
CA PHE A 183 -16.03 -10.12 -6.61
C PHE A 183 -14.82 -9.18 -6.67
N VAL A 184 -13.71 -9.56 -6.02
CA VAL A 184 -12.47 -8.79 -6.01
C VAL A 184 -11.78 -8.85 -7.38
N GLU A 185 -11.79 -10.01 -8.03
CA GLU A 185 -11.29 -10.17 -9.40
C GLU A 185 -12.05 -9.29 -10.39
N ASN A 186 -13.38 -9.28 -10.29
CA ASN A 186 -14.24 -8.45 -11.14
C ASN A 186 -13.99 -6.96 -10.90
N PHE A 187 -13.89 -6.51 -9.65
CA PHE A 187 -13.52 -5.12 -9.34
C PHE A 187 -12.20 -4.73 -10.02
N SER A 188 -11.18 -5.59 -9.89
CA SER A 188 -9.85 -5.33 -10.45
C SER A 188 -9.84 -5.34 -11.98
N CYS A 189 -10.53 -6.31 -12.60
CA CYS A 189 -10.53 -6.52 -14.05
C CYS A 189 -11.49 -5.59 -14.80
N LEU A 190 -12.71 -5.39 -14.30
CA LEU A 190 -13.76 -4.65 -15.00
C LEU A 190 -13.71 -3.15 -14.70
N SER A 191 -13.53 -2.76 -13.43
CA SER A 191 -13.63 -1.35 -13.03
C SER A 191 -12.34 -0.59 -13.29
N LEU A 192 -11.21 -1.17 -12.89
CA LEU A 192 -9.91 -0.48 -12.94
C LEU A 192 -9.22 -0.65 -14.30
N ARG A 193 -9.04 -1.90 -14.75
CA ARG A 193 -8.26 -2.18 -15.96
C ARG A 193 -8.91 -1.64 -17.24
N LYS A 194 -10.23 -1.75 -17.40
CA LYS A 194 -10.92 -1.19 -18.58
C LYS A 194 -10.75 0.33 -18.65
N SER A 195 -11.00 1.02 -17.53
CA SER A 195 -10.88 2.48 -17.44
C SER A 195 -9.46 2.96 -17.77
N VAL A 196 -8.44 2.29 -17.24
CA VAL A 196 -7.02 2.61 -17.51
C VAL A 196 -6.64 2.31 -18.95
N ASN A 197 -7.10 1.19 -19.52
CA ASN A 197 -6.83 0.84 -20.92
C ASN A 197 -7.48 1.82 -21.90
N THR A 198 -8.72 2.24 -21.64
CA THR A 198 -9.41 3.25 -22.44
C THR A 198 -8.66 4.57 -22.40
N TRP A 199 -8.14 4.99 -21.25
CA TRP A 199 -7.35 6.22 -21.20
C TRP A 199 -6.00 6.09 -21.91
N HIS A 200 -5.32 4.95 -21.77
CA HIS A 200 -4.10 4.68 -22.52
C HIS A 200 -4.33 4.80 -24.03
N SER A 201 -5.45 4.32 -24.56
CA SER A 201 -5.75 4.48 -25.99
C SER A 201 -5.99 5.93 -26.41
N TRP A 202 -6.38 6.81 -25.49
CA TRP A 202 -6.55 8.26 -25.76
C TRP A 202 -5.23 9.02 -25.70
N VAL A 203 -4.33 8.66 -24.77
CA VAL A 203 -3.06 9.37 -24.56
C VAL A 203 -1.94 8.86 -25.45
N SER A 204 -1.98 7.58 -25.83
CA SER A 204 -0.99 6.94 -26.73
C SER A 204 -1.24 7.22 -28.22
N GLY A 205 -1.65 8.44 -28.57
CA GLY A 205 -1.59 8.92 -29.95
C GLY A 205 -0.17 8.74 -30.53
N PRO A 206 -0.01 8.71 -31.88
CA PRO A 206 1.16 8.14 -32.57
C PRO A 206 2.53 8.81 -32.33
N SER A 207 2.70 9.72 -31.35
CA SER A 207 3.87 10.59 -31.24
C SER A 207 4.53 10.70 -29.84
N THR A 208 4.07 10.05 -28.77
CA THR A 208 4.67 10.27 -27.43
C THR A 208 5.42 9.05 -26.91
N ARG A 209 6.71 9.24 -26.58
CA ARG A 209 7.57 8.23 -25.92
C ARG A 209 6.92 7.78 -24.60
N PRO A 210 7.00 6.49 -24.23
CA PRO A 210 6.35 5.99 -23.03
C PRO A 210 7.12 6.45 -21.78
N SER A 211 6.67 7.54 -21.14
CA SER A 211 7.22 7.96 -19.84
C SER A 211 6.67 7.13 -18.68
N VAL A 212 5.47 6.56 -18.83
CA VAL A 212 4.89 5.59 -17.89
C VAL A 212 5.22 4.20 -18.40
N ARG A 213 6.22 3.54 -17.78
CA ARG A 213 6.38 2.08 -17.94
C ARG A 213 5.04 1.45 -17.57
N SER A 214 4.54 0.58 -18.44
CA SER A 214 3.25 -0.11 -18.32
C SER A 214 2.82 -0.33 -16.86
N VAL A 215 1.65 0.18 -16.46
CA VAL A 215 1.06 -0.09 -15.14
C VAL A 215 1.10 -1.60 -14.90
N ARG A 216 1.95 -2.03 -13.96
CA ARG A 216 2.12 -3.44 -13.64
C ARG A 216 1.05 -3.83 -12.63
N TRP A 217 -0.01 -4.44 -13.12
CA TRP A 217 -1.00 -5.10 -12.29
C TRP A 217 -0.39 -6.39 -11.72
N THR A 218 0.07 -6.35 -10.47
CA THR A 218 0.53 -7.56 -9.75
C THR A 218 -0.64 -8.10 -8.91
N PRO A 219 -1.23 -9.26 -9.27
CA PRO A 219 -2.13 -9.94 -8.35
C PRO A 219 -1.34 -10.39 -7.12
N PRO A 220 -1.91 -10.36 -5.90
CA PRO A 220 -1.19 -10.72 -4.68
C PRO A 220 -0.65 -12.16 -4.67
N TRP A 221 -1.14 -13.04 -5.54
CA TRP A 221 -0.74 -14.45 -5.65
C TRP A 221 0.30 -14.79 -6.73
N ARG A 222 0.75 -13.82 -7.56
CA ARG A 222 1.85 -14.05 -8.51
C ARG A 222 3.14 -13.42 -8.00
N ALA A 223 3.68 -13.96 -6.91
CA ALA A 223 5.10 -13.83 -6.62
C ALA A 223 5.89 -14.46 -7.77
N ARG A 224 6.81 -13.70 -8.34
CA ARG A 224 7.62 -14.06 -9.51
C ARG A 224 8.53 -15.24 -9.13
N THR A 225 8.22 -16.46 -9.54
CA THR A 225 9.23 -17.52 -9.62
C THR A 225 10.19 -17.13 -10.75
N GLY A 226 11.32 -16.52 -10.39
CA GLY A 226 12.31 -16.06 -11.35
C GLY A 226 12.99 -17.24 -12.05
N LYS A 227 12.67 -17.46 -13.33
CA LYS A 227 13.62 -18.07 -14.27
C LYS A 227 14.31 -16.93 -15.02
N ARG A 228 15.54 -16.62 -14.61
CA ARG A 228 16.50 -15.93 -15.48
C ARG A 228 16.93 -16.93 -16.54
N THR A 229 16.55 -16.72 -17.79
CA THR A 229 17.21 -17.37 -18.93
C THR A 229 18.55 -16.67 -19.12
N ASN A 230 19.65 -17.35 -18.77
CA ASN A 230 20.98 -16.92 -19.18
C ASN A 230 21.14 -17.22 -20.66
N SER A 231 21.30 -16.17 -21.46
CA SER A 231 21.89 -16.25 -22.80
C SER A 231 23.41 -16.21 -22.66
N THR A 232 24.06 -17.34 -22.87
CA THR A 232 25.40 -17.41 -23.48
C THR A 232 25.24 -17.69 -24.95
#